data_AF-A0A5F8GIB3-F1
#
_entry.id   AF-A0A5F8GIB3-F1
#
_cell.length_a   1.000
_cell.length_b   1.000
_cell.length_c   1.000
_cell.angle_alpha   90.00
_cell.angle_beta   90.00
_cell.angle_gamma   90.00
#
_symmetry.space_group_name_H-M   'P 1'
#
loop_
_entity.id
_entity.type
_entity.pdbx_description
1 polymer ?
#
loop_
_entity_poly.entity_id
_entity_poly.type
_entity_poly.pdbx_seq_one_letter_code
_entity_poly.pdbx_strand_id
1 'polypeptide(L)'
;MLPPGQQQPSYPAYSGSVTPAVPPAKFGNCGTITDTPGFDPVRDAKVLRKAMKGFGTDEDAIIECLTRRSNKQRQQILLSFKTAYGKDLIKNLKSELSGNFEKTILALIKLIYLVNLEWLSNLG
;
A
#
# COMPACT_ATOMS: atom_id res chain seq x y z
N MET A 1 -33.77 26.00 -31.78
CA MET A 1 -32.58 25.29 -32.28
C MET A 1 -31.44 25.64 -31.33
N LEU A 2 -31.23 24.91 -30.22
CA LEU A 2 -30.35 23.73 -30.10
C LEU A 2 -29.98 23.02 -31.42
N PRO A 3 -28.74 22.47 -31.54
CA PRO A 3 -28.43 21.54 -32.62
C PRO A 3 -29.45 20.38 -32.61
N PRO A 4 -30.04 20.02 -33.76
CA PRO A 4 -30.99 18.92 -33.84
C PRO A 4 -30.25 17.59 -33.61
N GLY A 5 -30.49 16.94 -32.47
CA GLY A 5 -29.90 15.62 -32.19
C GLY A 5 -29.54 15.31 -30.74
N GLN A 6 -29.80 16.18 -29.77
CA GLN A 6 -29.63 15.83 -28.35
C GLN A 6 -30.95 15.95 -27.60
N GLN A 7 -31.58 14.81 -27.33
CA GLN A 7 -32.65 14.71 -26.34
C GLN A 7 -32.07 15.15 -24.99
N GLN A 8 -32.58 16.26 -24.44
CA GLN A 8 -32.34 16.57 -23.04
C GLN A 8 -33.03 15.50 -22.17
N PRO A 9 -32.32 14.88 -21.20
CA PRO A 9 -32.96 14.02 -20.22
C PRO A 9 -34.08 14.79 -19.51
N SER A 10 -35.25 14.18 -19.34
CA SER A 10 -36.34 14.79 -18.58
C SER A 10 -35.95 14.88 -17.11
N TYR A 11 -35.76 16.08 -16.59
CA TYR A 11 -35.60 16.30 -15.16
C TYR A 11 -36.95 16.62 -14.53
N PRO A 12 -37.33 15.99 -13.40
CA PRO A 12 -38.55 16.35 -12.69
C PRO A 12 -38.44 17.77 -12.13
N ALA A 13 -39.54 18.52 -12.22
CA ALA A 13 -39.63 19.88 -11.70
C ALA A 13 -39.57 19.87 -10.16
N TYR A 14 -38.59 20.55 -9.57
CA TYR A 14 -38.44 20.64 -8.12
C TYR A 14 -39.11 21.91 -7.57
N SER A 15 -40.15 21.72 -6.77
CA SER A 15 -40.72 22.73 -5.88
C SER A 15 -40.06 22.61 -4.52
N GLY A 16 -39.40 23.69 -4.04
CA GLY A 16 -39.07 23.88 -2.63
C GLY A 16 -37.73 23.29 -2.12
N SER A 17 -37.01 24.13 -1.36
CA SER A 17 -35.81 23.88 -0.55
C SER A 17 -34.55 23.37 -1.27
N VAL A 18 -33.56 24.26 -1.35
CA VAL A 18 -32.26 24.09 -2.00
C VAL A 18 -31.39 23.10 -1.22
N THR A 19 -31.37 21.83 -1.64
CA THR A 19 -30.23 20.93 -1.37
C THR A 19 -29.77 20.35 -2.71
N PRO A 20 -28.50 20.54 -3.12
CA PRO A 20 -28.02 19.91 -4.35
C PRO A 20 -27.93 18.39 -4.12
N ALA A 21 -28.88 17.65 -4.68
CA ALA A 21 -28.90 16.19 -4.72
C ALA A 21 -27.84 15.68 -5.71
N VAL A 22 -26.56 15.90 -5.41
CA VAL A 22 -25.49 15.09 -5.99
C VAL A 22 -25.49 13.80 -5.17
N PRO A 23 -25.85 12.62 -5.72
CA PRO A 23 -25.66 11.37 -5.01
C PRO A 23 -24.19 11.31 -4.60
N PRO A 24 -23.84 10.89 -3.37
CA PRO A 24 -22.44 10.79 -2.99
C PRO A 24 -21.80 9.87 -4.01
N ALA A 25 -20.97 10.44 -4.88
CA ALA A 25 -20.16 9.65 -5.78
C ALA A 25 -19.41 8.72 -4.83
N LYS A 26 -19.67 7.41 -4.91
CA LYS A 26 -18.76 6.44 -4.36
C LYS A 26 -17.50 6.60 -5.19
N PHE A 27 -16.65 7.54 -4.78
CA PHE A 27 -15.29 7.61 -5.25
C PHE A 27 -14.74 6.23 -4.87
N GLY A 28 -14.69 5.33 -5.86
CA GLY A 28 -13.97 4.08 -5.72
C GLY A 28 -12.56 4.44 -5.26
N ASN A 29 -11.90 3.53 -4.55
CA ASN A 29 -10.58 3.80 -4.02
C ASN A 29 -9.61 4.16 -5.17
N CYS A 30 -9.39 5.46 -5.43
CA CYS A 30 -8.56 5.98 -6.54
C CYS A 30 -7.04 5.82 -6.28
N GLY A 31 -6.67 4.97 -5.32
CA GLY A 31 -5.27 4.64 -5.06
C GLY A 31 -4.72 3.70 -6.12
N THR A 32 -3.47 3.93 -6.53
CA THR A 32 -2.75 3.06 -7.47
C THR A 32 -2.34 1.71 -6.85
N ILE A 33 -2.27 1.63 -5.52
CA ILE A 33 -1.92 0.42 -4.79
C ILE A 33 -3.18 -0.12 -4.10
N THR A 34 -3.63 -1.30 -4.56
CA THR A 34 -4.75 -2.06 -3.98
C THR A 34 -4.21 -3.37 -3.39
N ASP A 35 -5.04 -4.07 -2.59
CA ASP A 35 -4.67 -5.39 -2.06
C ASP A 35 -4.43 -6.37 -3.21
N THR A 36 -3.22 -6.94 -3.29
CA THR A 36 -2.91 -7.95 -4.32
C THR A 36 -3.75 -9.21 -4.11
N PRO A 37 -4.49 -9.71 -5.14
CA PRO A 37 -5.19 -10.99 -5.04
C PRO A 37 -4.19 -12.16 -4.99
N GLY A 38 -4.45 -13.16 -4.15
CA GLY A 38 -3.56 -14.32 -3.99
C GLY A 38 -2.24 -13.99 -3.27
N PHE A 39 -2.25 -12.97 -2.41
CA PHE A 39 -1.10 -12.59 -1.60
C PHE A 39 -0.64 -13.72 -0.66
N ASP A 40 0.66 -14.05 -0.74
CA ASP A 40 1.33 -14.99 0.15
C ASP A 40 2.52 -14.28 0.84
N PRO A 41 2.41 -13.95 2.14
CA PRO A 41 3.46 -13.26 2.86
C PRO A 41 4.74 -14.10 3.00
N VAL A 42 4.63 -15.44 3.02
CA VAL A 42 5.78 -16.35 3.13
C VAL A 42 6.57 -16.36 1.83
N ARG A 43 5.88 -16.36 0.68
CA ARG A 43 6.52 -16.24 -0.64
C ARG A 43 7.26 -14.93 -0.76
N ASP A 44 6.62 -13.82 -0.43
CA ASP A 44 7.24 -12.50 -0.52
C ASP A 44 8.43 -12.35 0.44
N ALA A 45 8.33 -12.90 1.66
CA ALA A 45 9.45 -12.94 2.60
C ALA A 45 10.65 -13.75 2.05
N LYS A 46 10.41 -14.87 1.35
CA LYS A 46 11.45 -15.65 0.67
C LYS A 46 12.11 -14.87 -0.45
N VAL A 47 11.32 -14.16 -1.27
CA VAL A 47 11.83 -13.30 -2.35
C VAL A 47 12.74 -12.22 -1.78
N LEU A 48 12.28 -11.50 -0.76
CA LEU A 48 13.10 -10.47 -0.09
C LEU A 48 14.37 -11.06 0.52
N ARG A 49 14.28 -12.23 1.16
CA ARG A 49 15.47 -12.89 1.72
C ARG A 49 16.49 -13.26 0.65
N LYS A 50 16.02 -13.71 -0.53
CA LYS A 50 16.89 -14.04 -1.67
C LYS A 50 17.52 -12.78 -2.26
N ALA A 51 16.73 -11.71 -2.42
CA ALA A 51 17.19 -10.43 -2.94
C ALA A 51 18.31 -9.79 -2.08
N MET A 52 18.28 -10.05 -0.76
CA MET A 52 19.27 -9.57 0.21
C MET A 52 20.38 -10.60 0.52
N LYS A 53 20.46 -11.72 -0.19
CA LYS A 53 21.44 -12.79 0.12
C LYS A 53 22.48 -12.87 -0.99
N GLY A 54 23.68 -12.35 -0.73
CA GLY A 54 24.81 -12.51 -1.63
C GLY A 54 25.76 -11.32 -1.56
N PHE A 55 26.61 -11.20 -2.58
CA PHE A 55 27.39 -9.99 -2.80
C PHE A 55 26.56 -9.06 -3.70
N GLY A 56 26.11 -7.96 -3.13
CA GLY A 56 25.14 -7.07 -3.77
C GLY A 56 23.69 -7.40 -3.42
N THR A 57 22.78 -6.56 -3.91
CA THR A 57 21.35 -6.61 -3.60
C THR A 57 20.57 -6.64 -4.92
N ASP A 58 19.47 -7.38 -4.96
CA ASP A 58 18.53 -7.32 -6.09
C ASP A 58 17.47 -6.24 -5.80
N GLU A 59 17.79 -4.99 -6.16
CA GLU A 59 16.92 -3.85 -5.88
C GLU A 59 15.59 -3.94 -6.61
N ASP A 60 15.58 -4.46 -7.83
CA ASP A 60 14.38 -4.62 -8.65
C ASP A 60 13.38 -5.58 -8.00
N ALA A 61 13.87 -6.71 -7.47
CA ALA A 61 13.02 -7.65 -6.73
C ALA A 61 12.42 -7.02 -5.46
N ILE A 62 13.18 -6.17 -4.76
CA ILE A 62 12.70 -5.45 -3.58
C ILE A 62 11.62 -4.43 -3.98
N ILE A 63 11.85 -3.66 -5.04
CA ILE A 63 10.90 -2.68 -5.57
C ILE A 63 9.61 -3.37 -6.00
N GLU A 64 9.68 -4.42 -6.81
CA GLU A 64 8.50 -5.11 -7.32
C GLU A 64 7.67 -5.69 -6.18
N CYS A 65 8.34 -6.31 -5.20
CA CYS A 65 7.68 -6.91 -4.05
C CYS A 65 7.00 -5.85 -3.17
N LEU A 66 7.67 -4.74 -2.84
CA LEU A 66 7.12 -3.77 -1.90
C LEU A 66 6.14 -2.80 -2.55
N THR A 67 6.41 -2.29 -3.75
CA THR A 67 5.56 -1.29 -4.41
C THR A 67 4.20 -1.83 -4.85
N ARG A 68 4.12 -3.13 -5.16
CA ARG A 68 2.87 -3.79 -5.58
C ARG A 68 2.00 -4.28 -4.43
N ARG A 69 2.47 -4.19 -3.19
CA ARG A 69 1.74 -4.65 -2.00
C ARG A 69 1.13 -3.48 -1.25
N SER A 70 -0.08 -3.67 -0.74
CA SER A 70 -0.71 -2.69 0.13
C SER A 70 0.04 -2.58 1.46
N ASN A 71 -0.17 -1.48 2.19
CA ASN A 71 0.48 -1.31 3.49
C ASN A 71 0.16 -2.47 4.46
N LYS A 72 -1.09 -2.95 4.46
CA LYS A 72 -1.51 -4.12 5.25
C LYS A 72 -0.69 -5.37 4.90
N GLN A 73 -0.52 -5.63 3.61
CA GLN A 73 0.26 -6.77 3.11
C GLN A 73 1.75 -6.64 3.48
N ARG A 74 2.33 -5.44 3.38
CA ARG A 74 3.72 -5.17 3.81
C ARG A 74 3.93 -5.50 5.29
N GLN A 75 2.95 -5.21 6.16
CA GLN A 75 3.02 -5.60 7.58
C GLN A 75 2.97 -7.12 7.77
N GLN A 76 2.18 -7.83 6.97
CA GLN A 76 2.15 -9.29 7.00
C GLN A 76 3.48 -9.90 6.52
N ILE A 77 4.14 -9.30 5.53
CA ILE A 77 5.49 -9.70 5.09
C ILE A 77 6.50 -9.52 6.22
N LEU A 78 6.47 -8.39 6.94
CA LEU A 78 7.35 -8.13 8.08
C LEU A 78 7.23 -9.22 9.16
N LEU A 79 6.00 -9.54 9.54
CA LEU A 79 5.72 -10.58 10.52
C LEU A 79 6.19 -11.95 10.02
N SER A 80 5.84 -12.31 8.78
CA SER A 80 6.23 -13.58 8.18
C SER A 80 7.75 -13.74 8.06
N PHE A 81 8.46 -12.68 7.68
CA PHE A 81 9.92 -12.67 7.60
C PHE A 81 10.55 -12.87 8.98
N LYS A 82 10.02 -12.21 10.01
CA LYS A 82 10.48 -12.38 11.40
C LYS A 82 10.24 -13.80 11.90
N THR A 83 9.07 -14.37 11.63
CA THR A 83 8.73 -15.74 12.03
C THR A 83 9.56 -16.79 11.28
N ALA A 84 9.77 -16.61 9.98
CA ALA A 84 10.47 -17.59 9.14
C ALA A 84 11.99 -17.59 9.34
N TYR A 85 12.59 -16.43 9.63
CA TYR A 85 14.06 -16.26 9.66
C TYR A 85 14.62 -15.78 10.99
N GLY A 86 13.77 -15.40 11.96
CA GLY A 86 14.22 -14.83 13.23
C GLY A 86 14.94 -13.48 13.09
N LYS A 87 14.80 -12.82 11.94
CA LYS A 87 15.51 -11.58 11.59
C LYS A 87 14.54 -10.43 11.37
N ASP A 88 15.00 -9.23 11.68
CA ASP A 88 14.26 -8.00 11.38
C ASP A 88 14.52 -7.60 9.92
N LEU A 89 13.46 -7.62 9.12
CA LEU A 89 13.51 -7.25 7.70
C LEU A 89 13.94 -5.79 7.51
N ILE A 90 13.52 -4.87 8.38
CA ILE A 90 13.91 -3.45 8.30
C ILE A 90 15.42 -3.33 8.49
N LYS A 91 15.97 -4.05 9.49
CA LYS A 91 17.41 -4.03 9.76
C LYS A 91 18.21 -4.62 8.62
N ASN A 92 17.72 -5.68 7.97
CA ASN A 92 18.39 -6.24 6.78
C ASN A 92 18.33 -5.25 5.61
N LEU A 93 17.17 -4.64 5.34
CA LEU A 93 17.08 -3.64 4.28
C LEU A 93 17.98 -2.42 4.52
N LYS A 94 18.17 -2.02 5.78
CA LYS A 94 19.13 -0.97 6.16
C LYS A 94 20.59 -1.36 5.97
N SER A 95 20.94 -2.64 6.13
CA SER A 95 22.32 -3.07 5.93
C SER A 95 22.66 -3.28 4.46
N GLU A 96 21.67 -3.65 3.64
CA GLU A 96 21.84 -3.93 2.20
C GLU A 96 21.68 -2.69 1.31
N LEU A 97 20.89 -1.69 1.73
CA LEU A 97 20.57 -0.51 0.93
C LEU A 97 21.22 0.75 1.52
N SER A 98 21.49 1.73 0.66
CA SER A 98 22.01 3.03 1.09
C SER A 98 21.38 4.19 0.31
N GLY A 99 21.59 5.42 0.81
CA GLY A 99 21.22 6.64 0.12
C GLY A 99 19.70 6.88 0.01
N ASN A 100 19.25 7.40 -1.13
CA ASN A 100 17.84 7.71 -1.36
C ASN A 100 16.98 6.46 -1.49
N PHE A 101 17.57 5.37 -1.99
CA PHE A 101 16.85 4.12 -2.19
C PHE A 101 16.44 3.49 -0.84
N GLU A 102 17.38 3.43 0.11
CA GLU A 102 17.10 3.01 1.49
C GLU A 102 15.94 3.82 2.08
N LYS A 103 16.00 5.15 1.99
CA LYS A 103 14.96 6.04 2.55
C LYS A 103 13.59 5.78 1.94
N THR A 104 13.50 5.60 0.63
CA THR A 104 12.22 5.33 -0.06
C THR A 104 11.65 3.96 0.34
N ILE A 105 12.48 2.91 0.33
CA ILE A 105 12.04 1.56 0.71
C ILE A 105 11.58 1.51 2.16
N LEU A 106 12.36 2.13 3.06
CA LEU A 106 11.97 2.25 4.46
C LEU A 106 10.69 3.04 4.61
N ALA A 107 10.47 4.13 3.88
CA ALA A 107 9.23 4.89 3.95
C ALA A 107 8.02 4.07 3.50
N LEU A 108 8.15 3.27 2.43
CA LEU A 108 7.09 2.38 1.93
C LEU A 108 6.67 1.33 2.95
N ILE A 109 7.64 0.78 3.69
CA ILE A 109 7.38 -0.17 4.77
C ILE A 109 6.86 0.56 6.02
N LYS A 110 7.44 1.73 6.32
CA LYS A 110 7.26 2.48 7.56
C LYS A 110 5.91 3.21 7.70
N LEU A 111 5.09 3.25 6.66
CA LEU A 111 3.88 4.07 6.63
C LEU A 111 2.77 3.66 7.64
N ILE A 112 2.96 2.70 8.54
CA ILE A 112 2.04 2.39 9.66
C ILE A 112 2.81 2.02 10.97
N TYR A 113 3.92 2.68 11.29
CA TYR A 113 4.64 2.38 12.56
C TYR A 113 4.11 3.12 13.80
N LEU A 114 3.24 4.13 13.62
CA LEU A 114 2.73 4.90 14.75
C LEU A 114 1.54 4.26 15.49
N VAL A 115 1.01 3.12 15.03
CA VAL A 115 -0.19 2.53 15.64
C VAL A 115 0.10 1.30 16.52
N ASN A 116 1.28 0.67 16.49
CA ASN A 116 1.39 -0.65 17.16
C ASN A 116 2.69 -1.07 17.88
N LEU A 117 3.76 -0.27 17.93
CA LEU A 117 4.99 -0.72 18.63
C LEU A 117 5.47 0.15 19.79
N GLU A 118 5.13 1.45 19.85
CA GLU A 118 5.33 2.26 21.06
C GLU A 118 4.21 2.07 22.11
N TRP A 119 3.02 1.61 21.69
CA TRP A 119 1.90 1.31 22.59
C TRP A 119 2.06 0.00 23.36
N LEU A 120 2.77 -0.99 22.81
CA LEU A 120 2.99 -2.28 23.49
C LEU A 120 4.19 -2.27 24.45
N SER A 121 5.14 -1.35 24.28
CA SER A 121 6.25 -1.16 25.21
C SER A 121 5.89 -0.29 26.42
N ASN A 122 4.77 0.44 26.38
CA ASN A 122 4.29 1.32 27.46
C ASN A 122 3.13 0.73 28.28
N LEU A 123 2.78 -0.55 28.06
CA LEU A 123 1.84 -1.29 28.91
C LEU A 123 2.60 -2.13 29.95
N GLY A 124 3.47 -1.46 30.71
CA GLY A 124 4.10 -1.97 31.93
C GLY A 124 3.33 -1.51 33.15
#